data_AF-A0A432I2Z7-F1
#
_entry.id   AF-A0A432I2Z7-F1
#
_cell.length_a   1.000
_cell.length_b   1.000
_cell.length_c   1.000
_cell.angle_alpha   90.00
_cell.angle_beta   90.00
_cell.angle_gamma   90.00
#
_symmetry.space_group_name_H-M   'P 1'
#
loop_
_entity.id
_entity.type
_entity.pdbx_description
1 polymer ?
#
loop_
_entity_poly.entity_id
_entity_poly.type
_entity_poly.pdbx_seq_one_letter_code
_entity_poly.pdbx_strand_id
1 'polypeptide(L)'
;MIPFHSEAIGLTESGIEAIGAELGGGIYNQGTLTLKDSIVTENYAGGGAGVFNGAKATIENSPISGNRTRRFGSAIFNGGILHVSNMLIKGNVPGSGAGISN
;
A
#
# COMPACT_ATOMS: atom_id res chain seq x y z
N MET A 1 -9.95 15.26 1.84
CA MET A 1 -8.58 14.74 2.03
C MET A 1 -8.13 14.23 0.67
N ILE A 2 -7.07 14.81 0.14
CA ILE A 2 -6.66 14.67 -1.27
C ILE A 2 -5.94 13.34 -1.44
N PRO A 3 -6.33 12.46 -2.39
CA PRO A 3 -5.54 11.29 -2.71
C PRO A 3 -4.16 11.76 -3.20
N PHE A 4 -3.08 11.31 -2.57
CA PHE A 4 -1.73 11.67 -2.97
C PHE A 4 -1.49 11.17 -4.40
N HIS A 5 -1.48 12.11 -5.34
CA HIS A 5 -1.12 11.92 -6.73
C HIS A 5 0.33 12.39 -6.86
N SER A 6 1.31 11.53 -7.14
CA SER A 6 2.65 12.05 -7.45
C SER A 6 3.51 11.15 -8.33
N GLU A 7 4.14 11.82 -9.27
CA GLU A 7 5.43 11.50 -9.85
C GLU A 7 6.46 11.43 -8.70
N ALA A 8 7.09 10.27 -8.50
CA ALA A 8 8.13 10.01 -7.50
C ALA A 8 7.79 10.40 -6.03
N ILE A 9 7.04 9.55 -5.33
CA ILE A 9 6.85 9.68 -3.87
C ILE A 9 7.97 8.92 -3.14
N GLY A 10 8.74 9.63 -2.32
CA GLY A 10 9.63 9.06 -1.30
C GLY A 10 9.05 9.31 0.09
N LEU A 11 8.56 8.26 0.75
CA LEU A 11 8.10 8.34 2.14
C LEU A 11 9.15 7.66 3.03
N THR A 12 9.63 8.44 3.99
CA THR A 12 10.62 8.01 5.00
C THR A 12 10.07 8.41 6.36
N GLU A 13 10.10 7.50 7.35
CA GLU A 13 9.60 7.74 8.71
C GLU A 13 8.16 8.30 8.77
N SER A 14 7.34 7.97 7.77
CA SER A 14 5.99 8.54 7.59
C SER A 14 4.92 7.53 7.97
N GLY A 15 3.83 8.00 8.60
CA GLY A 15 2.63 7.22 8.92
C GLY A 15 1.49 7.57 7.96
N ILE A 16 0.98 6.58 7.22
CA ILE A 16 -0.22 6.73 6.40
C ILE A 16 -1.33 5.87 7.00
N GLU A 17 -2.39 6.53 7.47
CA GLU A 17 -3.45 5.92 8.27
C GLU A 17 -4.85 6.45 7.93
N ALA A 18 -5.86 5.58 8.07
CA ALA A 18 -7.29 5.92 8.03
C ALA A 18 -7.80 6.59 6.74
N ILE A 19 -7.16 6.35 5.60
CA ILE A 19 -7.60 6.87 4.31
C ILE A 19 -8.56 5.87 3.63
N GLY A 20 -9.69 6.37 3.11
CA GLY A 20 -10.73 5.62 2.41
C GLY A 20 -10.81 5.96 0.92
N ALA A 21 -10.51 5.01 0.02
CA ALA A 21 -10.58 5.20 -1.44
C ALA A 21 -11.16 3.96 -2.17
N GLU A 22 -11.62 4.12 -3.43
CA GLU A 22 -12.02 2.96 -4.26
C GLU A 22 -10.82 2.04 -4.57
N LEU A 23 -9.63 2.60 -4.77
CA LEU A 23 -8.36 1.91 -4.97
C LEU A 23 -7.22 2.69 -4.29
N GLY A 24 -6.24 2.00 -3.69
CA GLY A 24 -5.07 2.65 -3.08
C GLY A 24 -5.44 3.43 -1.82
N GLY A 25 -5.83 2.72 -0.76
CA GLY A 25 -6.33 3.34 0.48
C GLY A 25 -5.30 4.28 1.06
N GLY A 26 -4.09 3.80 1.35
CA GLY A 26 -2.98 4.63 1.82
C GLY A 26 -2.21 5.30 0.69
N ILE A 27 -1.68 4.50 -0.24
CA ILE A 27 -0.80 4.95 -1.32
C ILE A 27 -1.31 4.45 -2.67
N TYR A 28 -1.41 5.35 -3.65
CA TYR A 28 -1.69 5.02 -5.04
C TYR A 28 -0.53 5.44 -5.92
N ASN A 29 0.30 4.48 -6.35
CA ASN A 29 1.48 4.71 -7.17
C ASN A 29 1.25 4.35 -8.64
N GLN A 30 1.38 5.35 -9.52
CA GLN A 30 1.45 5.19 -10.98
C GLN A 30 2.81 5.63 -11.57
N GLY A 31 3.77 5.95 -10.71
CA GLY A 31 5.14 6.32 -11.08
C GLY A 31 6.16 5.44 -10.36
N THR A 32 7.17 6.08 -9.78
CA THR A 32 8.13 5.38 -8.91
C THR A 32 7.80 5.66 -7.45
N LEU A 33 7.60 4.62 -6.64
CA LEU A 33 7.41 4.71 -5.20
C LEU A 33 8.64 4.13 -4.49
N THR A 34 9.20 4.88 -3.55
CA THR A 34 10.16 4.36 -2.57
C THR A 34 9.60 4.55 -1.17
N LEU A 35 9.40 3.45 -0.48
CA LEU A 35 9.01 3.38 0.92
C LEU A 35 10.17 2.80 1.70
N LYS A 36 10.70 3.58 2.63
CA LYS A 36 11.78 3.14 3.50
C LYS A 36 11.47 3.51 4.94
N ASP A 37 11.68 2.55 5.85
CA ASP A 37 11.50 2.74 7.29
C ASP A 37 10.16 3.46 7.64
N SER A 38 9.08 3.13 6.91
CA SER A 38 7.78 3.82 6.98
C SER A 38 6.65 2.87 7.38
N ILE A 39 5.61 3.39 8.01
CA ILE A 39 4.49 2.57 8.50
C ILE A 39 3.24 2.88 7.67
N VAL A 40 2.66 1.83 7.06
CA VAL A 40 1.38 1.94 6.35
C VAL A 40 0.37 1.09 7.10
N THR A 41 -0.56 1.72 7.82
CA THR A 41 -1.47 0.99 8.71
C THR A 41 -2.89 1.51 8.73
N GLU A 42 -3.85 0.64 9.07
CA GLU A 42 -5.27 0.98 9.24
C GLU A 42 -5.89 1.75 8.06
N ASN A 43 -5.40 1.56 6.84
CA ASN A 43 -6.00 2.13 5.63
C ASN A 43 -7.11 1.23 5.07
N TYR A 44 -8.04 1.83 4.34
CA TYR A 44 -9.25 1.16 3.87
C TYR A 44 -9.50 1.40 2.38
N ALA A 45 -9.62 0.34 1.56
CA ALA A 45 -9.96 0.51 0.13
C ALA A 45 -10.72 -0.66 -0.51
N GLY A 46 -11.22 -0.46 -1.73
CA GLY A 46 -11.74 -1.55 -2.56
C GLY A 46 -10.65 -2.55 -2.98
N GLY A 47 -9.44 -2.06 -3.25
CA GLY A 47 -8.23 -2.84 -3.55
C GLY A 47 -6.93 -2.06 -3.28
N GLY A 48 -5.88 -2.75 -2.81
CA GLY A 48 -4.62 -2.10 -2.41
C GLY A 48 -4.82 -1.18 -1.22
N ALA A 49 -5.41 -1.69 -0.12
CA ALA A 49 -5.78 -0.85 1.01
C ALA A 49 -4.58 -0.11 1.62
N GLY A 50 -3.42 -0.75 1.76
CA GLY A 50 -2.19 -0.08 2.13
C GLY A 50 -1.55 0.59 0.92
N VAL A 51 -1.21 -0.23 -0.09
CA VAL A 51 -0.50 0.23 -1.29
C VAL A 51 -1.15 -0.34 -2.54
N PHE A 52 -1.45 0.54 -3.49
CA PHE A 52 -1.73 0.19 -4.87
C PHE A 52 -0.53 0.60 -5.72
N ASN A 53 0.13 -0.35 -6.37
CA ASN A 53 1.25 -0.11 -7.27
C ASN A 53 0.88 -0.51 -8.70
N GLY A 54 0.66 0.46 -9.59
CA GLY A 54 0.47 0.23 -11.02
C GLY A 54 1.75 0.40 -11.85
N ALA A 55 2.85 0.84 -11.24
CA ALA A 55 4.14 1.06 -11.91
C ALA A 55 5.29 0.43 -11.10
N LYS A 56 6.29 1.20 -10.64
CA LYS A 56 7.44 0.66 -9.89
C LYS A 56 7.37 1.03 -8.42
N ALA A 57 7.43 0.04 -7.53
CA ALA A 57 7.54 0.26 -6.09
C ALA A 57 8.75 -0.48 -5.51
N THR A 58 9.50 0.21 -4.65
CA THR A 58 10.52 -0.38 -3.77
C THR A 58 10.11 -0.11 -2.33
N ILE A 59 9.95 -1.18 -1.55
CA ILE A 59 9.51 -1.10 -0.16
C ILE A 59 10.51 -1.85 0.72
N GLU A 60 11.14 -1.13 1.63
CA GLU A 60 12.21 -1.63 2.50
C GLU A 60 11.90 -1.26 3.96
N ASN A 61 12.03 -2.23 4.88
CA ASN A 61 11.88 -2.04 6.33
C ASN A 61 10.58 -1.32 6.75
N SER A 62 9.52 -1.42 5.95
CA SER A 62 8.32 -0.61 6.12
C SER A 62 7.14 -1.51 6.51
N PRO A 63 6.74 -1.61 7.80
CA PRO A 63 5.64 -2.49 8.17
C PRO A 63 4.32 -2.03 7.55
N ILE A 64 3.62 -2.98 6.92
CA ILE A 64 2.29 -2.77 6.32
C ILE A 64 1.31 -3.64 7.08
N SER A 65 0.48 -3.05 7.94
CA SER A 65 -0.34 -3.82 8.89
C SER A 65 -1.71 -3.21 9.16
N GLY A 66 -2.72 -4.00 9.53
CA GLY A 66 -4.04 -3.46 9.87
C GLY A 66 -4.83 -2.84 8.71
N ASN A 67 -4.34 -2.89 7.48
CA ASN A 67 -5.05 -2.35 6.31
C ASN A 67 -6.16 -3.31 5.88
N ARG A 68 -7.35 -2.78 5.55
CA ARG A 68 -8.57 -3.57 5.31
C ARG A 68 -9.13 -3.30 3.93
N THR A 69 -9.49 -4.35 3.19
CA THR A 69 -10.17 -4.19 1.89
C THR A 69 -11.63 -4.60 1.96
N ARG A 70 -12.47 -3.92 1.16
CA ARG A 70 -13.94 -4.06 1.23
C ARG A 70 -14.53 -5.14 0.32
N ARG A 71 -13.80 -5.55 -0.73
CA ARG A 71 -14.30 -6.46 -1.78
C ARG A 71 -13.33 -7.63 -2.03
N PHE A 72 -12.40 -7.46 -2.96
CA PHE A 72 -11.53 -8.53 -3.45
C PHE A 72 -10.05 -8.16 -3.38
N GLY A 73 -9.72 -7.14 -2.59
CA GLY A 73 -8.40 -6.54 -2.55
C GLY A 73 -7.43 -7.21 -1.59
N SER A 74 -6.15 -7.02 -1.84
CA SER A 74 -5.04 -7.24 -0.91
C SER A 74 -4.64 -5.95 -0.17
N ALA A 75 -3.80 -6.09 0.87
CA ALA A 75 -3.16 -4.95 1.50
C ALA A 75 -2.25 -4.22 0.51
N ILE A 76 -1.52 -4.99 -0.29
CA ILE A 76 -0.69 -4.50 -1.39
C ILE A 76 -1.22 -5.07 -2.70
N PHE A 77 -1.74 -4.22 -3.57
CA PHE A 77 -2.07 -4.58 -4.95
C PHE A 77 -0.92 -4.18 -5.86
N ASN A 78 -0.38 -5.13 -6.62
CA ASN A 78 0.73 -4.89 -7.53
C ASN A 78 0.35 -5.25 -8.97
N GLY A 79 0.05 -4.25 -9.79
CA GLY A 79 -0.09 -4.40 -11.24
C GLY A 79 1.20 -4.11 -12.03
N GLY A 80 2.31 -3.77 -11.34
CA GLY A 80 3.59 -3.42 -11.96
C GLY A 80 4.77 -4.19 -11.36
N ILE A 81 5.91 -3.52 -11.21
CA ILE A 81 7.13 -4.09 -10.61
C ILE A 81 7.16 -3.72 -9.13
N LEU A 82 7.20 -4.73 -8.26
CA LEU A 82 7.29 -4.57 -6.81
C LEU A 82 8.55 -5.27 -6.29
N HIS A 83 9.45 -4.50 -5.67
CA HIS A 83 10.56 -5.02 -4.88
C HIS A 83 10.25 -4.81 -3.40
N VAL A 84 10.28 -5.90 -2.63
CA VAL A 84 10.05 -5.89 -1.18
C VAL A 84 11.21 -6.58 -0.47
N SER A 85 11.74 -5.95 0.56
CA SER A 85 12.78 -6.53 1.42
C SER A 85 12.52 -6.19 2.89
N ASN A 86 12.75 -7.16 3.77
CA ASN A 86 12.62 -6.99 5.24
C ASN A 86 11.27 -6.42 5.67
N MET A 87 10.20 -6.91 5.05
CA MET A 87 8.85 -6.42 5.25
C MET A 87 8.09 -7.25 6.28
N LEU A 88 7.39 -6.57 7.19
CA LEU A 88 6.35 -7.19 8.01
C LEU A 88 4.97 -6.85 7.44
N ILE A 89 4.34 -7.83 6.80
CA ILE A 89 2.96 -7.71 6.30
C ILE A 89 2.06 -8.56 7.20
N LYS A 90 1.45 -7.95 8.23
CA LYS A 90 0.70 -8.68 9.26
C LYS A 90 -0.63 -7.99 9.60
N GLY A 91 -1.65 -8.78 9.91
CA GLY A 91 -2.92 -8.25 10.42
C GLY A 91 -3.71 -7.42 9.41
N ASN A 92 -3.33 -7.45 8.12
CA ASN A 92 -4.16 -6.88 7.07
C ASN A 92 -5.35 -7.81 6.82
N VAL A 93 -6.53 -7.24 6.57
CA VAL A 93 -7.78 -7.98 6.36
C VAL A 93 -8.21 -7.83 4.91
N PRO A 94 -7.73 -8.72 4.02
CA PRO A 94 -8.16 -8.73 2.63
C PRO A 94 -9.55 -9.35 2.49
N GLY A 95 -10.42 -8.75 1.67
CA GLY A 95 -11.77 -9.25 1.39
C GLY A 95 -11.79 -10.55 0.57
N SER A 96 -10.74 -10.87 -0.20
CA SER A 96 -10.57 -12.18 -0.88
C SER A 96 -9.12 -12.52 -1.30
N GLY A 97 -8.08 -11.89 -0.73
CA GLY A 97 -6.69 -12.06 -1.19
C GLY A 97 -5.69 -12.48 -0.10
N ALA A 98 -4.45 -12.74 -0.49
CA ALA A 98 -3.33 -12.77 0.45
C ALA A 98 -2.88 -11.32 0.79
N GLY A 99 -1.91 -11.15 1.70
CA GLY A 99 -1.37 -9.83 2.04
C GLY A 99 -0.88 -9.02 0.83
N ILE A 100 -0.46 -9.71 -0.25
CA ILE A 100 -0.08 -9.15 -1.54
C ILE A 100 -0.86 -9.87 -2.65
N SER A 101 -1.34 -9.14 -3.66
CA SER A 101 -1.90 -9.69 -4.90
C SER A 101 -1.20 -9.09 -6.12
N ASN A 102 -0.97 -9.91 -7.15
CA ASN A 102 -0.53 -9.50 -8.49
C ASN A 102 -1.67 -9.69 -9.50
#